data_AF-A0A954BQG8-F1
#
_entry.id   AF-A0A954BQG8-F1
#
_cell.length_a   1.000
_cell.length_b   1.000
_cell.length_c   1.000
_cell.angle_alpha   90.00
_cell.angle_beta   90.00
_cell.angle_gamma   90.00
#
_symmetry.space_group_name_H-M   'P 1'
#
loop_
_entity.id
_entity.type
_entity.pdbx_description
1 polymer ?
#
loop_
_entity_poly.entity_id
_entity_poly.type
_entity_poly.pdbx_seq_one_letter_code
_entity_poly.pdbx_strand_id
1 'polypeptide(L)' 'RGFAWFDTGTHDSLVEAAFFVQTLANRQGQRMAVPEEIAFYQGWIDRAQLVERGEALAKSGYGAYLLAVAAEAAEAE' A
#
# COMPACT_ATOMS: atom_id res chain seq x y z
N ARG A 1 16.68 5.04 -16.91
CA ARG A 1 16.22 3.67 -17.27
C ARG A 1 15.91 2.95 -15.96
N GLY A 2 14.73 2.32 -15.83
CA GLY A 2 14.27 1.70 -14.57
C GLY A 2 12.95 2.25 -13.99
N PHE A 3 12.31 3.21 -14.67
CA PHE A 3 10.98 3.72 -14.29
C PHE A 3 9.91 3.11 -15.18
N ALA A 4 8.75 2.81 -14.60
CA ALA A 4 7.55 2.42 -15.32
C ALA A 4 6.56 3.60 -15.28
N TRP A 5 5.97 3.92 -16.43
CA TRP A 5 4.90 4.92 -16.55
C TRP A 5 3.75 4.27 -17.31
N PHE A 6 2.55 4.41 -16.76
CA PHE A 6 1.34 3.76 -17.27
C PHE A 6 0.33 4.81 -17.71
N ASP A 7 -0.34 4.53 -18.82
CA ASP A 7 -1.55 5.23 -19.25
C ASP A 7 -2.76 4.32 -19.06
N THR A 8 -3.82 4.83 -18.45
CA THR A 8 -5.08 4.10 -18.23
C THR A 8 -6.19 4.60 -19.17
N GLY A 9 -5.83 5.25 -20.27
CA GLY A 9 -6.75 5.83 -21.25
C GLY A 9 -7.50 4.83 -22.14
N THR A 10 -7.09 3.56 -22.16
CA THR A 10 -7.78 2.48 -22.89
C THR A 10 -8.03 1.27 -22.00
N HIS A 11 -8.99 0.42 -22.38
CA HIS A 11 -9.26 -0.84 -21.65
C HIS A 11 -8.02 -1.73 -21.56
N ASP A 12 -7.29 -1.88 -22.67
CA ASP A 12 -6.10 -2.72 -22.73
C ASP A 12 -4.97 -2.14 -21.87
N SER A 13 -4.71 -0.83 -21.99
CA SER A 13 -3.64 -0.17 -21.23
C SER A 13 -3.91 -0.14 -19.72
N LEU A 14 -5.18 -0.02 -19.30
CA LEU A 14 -5.59 -0.17 -17.91
C LEU A 14 -5.31 -1.58 -17.37
N VAL A 15 -5.65 -2.61 -18.15
CA VAL A 15 -5.43 -4.01 -17.77
C VAL A 15 -3.94 -4.31 -17.64
N GLU A 16 -3.11 -3.81 -18.56
CA GLU A 16 -1.65 -3.95 -18.48
C GLU A 16 -1.08 -3.29 -17.22
N ALA A 17 -1.51 -2.06 -16.91
CA ALA A 17 -1.10 -1.36 -15.70
C ALA A 17 -1.48 -2.13 -14.43
N ALA A 18 -2.71 -2.66 -14.39
CA ALA A 18 -3.20 -3.45 -13.26
C ALA A 18 -2.37 -4.73 -13.05
N PHE A 19 -2.05 -5.47 -14.12
CA PHE A 19 -1.22 -6.66 -14.03
C PHE A 19 0.20 -6.36 -13.58
N PHE A 20 0.78 -5.24 -14.03
CA PHE A 20 2.09 -4.82 -13.59
C PHE A 20 2.12 -4.54 -12.08
N VAL A 21 1.17 -3.73 -11.60
CA VAL A 21 1.03 -3.39 -10.17
C VAL A 21 0.83 -4.64 -9.33
N GLN A 22 -0.06 -5.55 -9.76
CA GLN A 22 -0.33 -6.80 -9.05
C GLN A 22 0.91 -7.70 -8.98
N THR A 23 1.64 -7.84 -10.10
CA THR A 23 2.83 -8.69 -10.15
C THR A 23 3.92 -8.17 -9.22
N LEU A 24 4.15 -6.85 -9.20
CA LEU A 24 5.14 -6.27 -8.30
C LEU A 24 4.75 -6.42 -6.84
N ALA A 25 3.49 -6.11 -6.49
CA ALA A 25 3.00 -6.23 -5.12
C ALA A 25 3.13 -7.68 -4.59
N ASN A 26 2.78 -8.67 -5.42
CA ASN A 26 2.89 -10.07 -5.05
C ASN A 26 4.33 -10.56 -4.87
N ARG A 27 5.29 -9.98 -5.60
CA ARG A 27 6.71 -10.41 -5.54
C ARG A 27 7.51 -9.71 -4.45
N GLN A 28 7.20 -8.45 -4.15
CA GLN A 28 7.96 -7.64 -3.21
C GLN A 28 7.31 -7.62 -1.81
N GLY A 29 6.09 -8.10 -1.66
CA GLY A 29 5.35 -8.08 -0.39
C GLY A 29 4.88 -6.69 0.03
N GLN A 30 5.24 -5.64 -0.71
CA GLN A 30 4.88 -4.25 -0.47
C GLN A 30 3.75 -3.81 -1.39
N ARG A 31 2.86 -2.95 -0.88
CA ARG A 31 1.77 -2.36 -1.66
C ARG A 31 2.25 -1.04 -2.25
N MET A 32 1.82 -0.72 -3.48
CA MET A 32 2.11 0.58 -4.10
C MET A 32 0.98 1.57 -3.82
N ALA A 33 1.36 2.83 -3.61
CA ALA A 33 0.44 3.96 -3.45
C ALA A 33 -0.59 3.80 -2.32
N VAL A 34 -0.16 3.33 -1.15
CA VAL A 34 -0.97 3.26 0.08
C VAL A 34 -0.92 4.61 0.81
N PRO A 35 -1.98 5.43 0.79
CA PRO A 35 -1.92 6.79 1.34
C PRO A 35 -1.71 6.81 2.85
N GLU A 36 -2.26 5.86 3.60
CA GLU A 36 -2.13 5.78 5.05
C GLU A 36 -0.68 5.49 5.47
N GLU A 37 -0.01 4.57 4.78
CA GLU A 37 1.40 4.26 4.99
C GLU A 37 2.28 5.49 4.70
N ILE A 38 2.04 6.16 3.57
CA ILE A 38 2.75 7.40 3.23
C ILE A 38 2.51 8.47 4.30
N ALA A 39 1.25 8.67 4.71
CA ALA A 39 0.91 9.66 5.74
C ALA A 39 1.57 9.35 7.08
N PHE A 40 1.64 8.07 7.46
CA PHE A 40 2.32 7.63 8.68
C PHE A 40 3.82 7.93 8.64
N TYR A 41 4.53 7.54 7.57
CA TYR A 41 5.96 7.80 7.45
C TYR A 41 6.29 9.29 7.27
N GLN A 42 5.36 10.10 6.77
CA GLN A 42 5.49 11.55 6.71
C GLN A 42 5.10 12.25 8.03
N GLY A 43 4.64 11.50 9.04
CA GLY A 43 4.23 12.04 10.34
C GLY A 43 2.91 12.82 10.31
N TRP A 44 2.08 12.64 9.28
CA TRP A 44 0.75 13.27 9.19
C TRP A 44 -0.30 12.55 10.03
N ILE A 45 -0.10 11.26 10.27
CA ILE A 45 -0.87 10.47 11.22
C ILE A 45 0.07 9.71 12.15
N ASP A 46 -0.38 9.46 13.37
CA ASP A 46 0.36 8.61 14.31
C ASP A 46 0.03 7.12 14.13
N ARG A 47 0.75 6.27 14.88
CA ARG A 47 0.55 4.82 14.83
C ARG A 47 -0.85 4.40 15.29
N ALA A 48 -1.44 5.10 16.26
CA ALA A 48 -2.78 4.75 16.76
C ALA A 48 -3.84 5.00 15.68
N GLN A 49 -3.72 6.10 14.94
CA GLN A 49 -4.57 6.41 13.79
C GLN A 49 -4.37 5.43 12.63
N LEU A 50 -3.14 4.96 12.40
CA LEU A 50 -2.89 3.91 11.41
C LEU A 50 -3.55 2.58 11.79
N VAL A 51 -3.45 2.18 13.06
CA VAL A 51 -4.11 0.98 13.60
C VAL A 51 -5.62 1.08 13.48
N GLU A 52 -6.23 2.20 13.87
CA GLU A 52 -7.68 2.43 13.77
C GLU A 52 -8.19 2.21 12.33
N ARG A 53 -7.48 2.75 11.34
CA ARG A 53 -7.81 2.56 9.92
C ARG A 53 -7.63 1.10 9.47
N GLY A 54 -6.56 0.45 9.95
CA GLY A 54 -6.31 -0.97 9.70
C GLY A 54 -7.43 -1.86 10.26
N GLU A 55 -7.89 -1.59 11.48
CA GLU A 55 -8.99 -2.30 12.14
C GLU A 55 -10.32 -2.11 11.42
N ALA A 56 -10.63 -0.89 10.99
CA ALA A 56 -11.83 -0.58 10.20
C ALA A 56 -11.89 -1.40 8.90
N LEU A 57 -10.74 -1.76 8.34
CA LEU A 57 -10.59 -2.53 7.11
C LEU A 57 -10.07 -3.95 7.32
N ALA A 58 -10.07 -4.47 8.55
CA ALA A 58 -9.39 -5.72 8.92
C ALA A 58 -9.90 -6.97 8.17
N LYS A 59 -11.13 -6.92 7.63
CA LYS A 59 -11.71 -7.98 6.79
C LYS A 59 -11.10 -8.05 5.38
N SER A 60 -10.24 -7.10 5.03
CA SER A 60 -9.59 -7.02 3.72
C SER A 60 -8.09 -7.23 3.85
N GLY A 61 -7.47 -7.70 2.75
CA GLY A 61 -6.01 -7.75 2.66
C GLY A 61 -5.34 -6.37 2.74
N TYR A 62 -6.09 -5.28 2.61
CA TYR A 62 -5.60 -3.91 2.79
C TYR A 62 -5.49 -3.55 4.28
N GLY A 63 -6.53 -3.80 5.08
CA GLY A 63 -6.48 -3.56 6.52
C GLY A 63 -5.44 -4.42 7.22
N ALA A 64 -5.32 -5.70 6.82
CA ALA A 64 -4.26 -6.58 7.31
C ALA A 64 -2.84 -6.02 7.01
N TYR A 65 -2.65 -5.39 5.83
CA TYR A 65 -1.39 -4.74 5.48
C TYR A 65 -1.11 -3.51 6.35
N LEU A 66 -2.10 -2.64 6.58
CA LEU A 66 -1.92 -1.46 7.44
C LEU A 66 -1.53 -1.85 8.87
N LEU A 67 -2.13 -2.92 9.40
CA LEU A 67 -1.78 -3.45 10.72
C LEU A 67 -0.37 -4.02 10.76
N ALA A 68 0.09 -4.66 9.68
CA ALA A 68 1.47 -5.14 9.58
C ALA A 68 2.47 -3.98 9.59
N VAL A 69 2.23 -2.92 8.80
CA VAL A 69 3.05 -1.70 8.80
C VAL A 69 3.12 -1.07 10.21
N ALA A 70 1.98 -0.97 10.89
CA ALA A 70 1.92 -0.42 12.26
C ALA A 70 2.63 -1.31 13.30
N ALA A 71 2.74 -2.61 13.06
CA ALA A 71 3.46 -3.55 13.92
C ALA A 71 4.97 -3.47 13.68
N GLU A 72 5.42 -3.50 12.42
CA GLU A 72 6.84 -3.37 12.05
C GLU A 72 7.44 -2.06 12.58
N ALA A 73 6.69 -0.96 12.52
CA ALA A 73 7.14 0.33 13.04
C ALA A 73 7.35 0.33 14.57
N ALA A 74 6.63 -0.51 15.32
CA ALA A 74 6.79 -0.62 16.77
C ALA A 74 8.03 -1.43 17.16
N GLU A 75 8.54 -2.29 16.27
CA GLU A 75 9.77 -3.07 16.48
C GLU A 75 11.04 -2.27 16.17
N ALA A 76 10.91 -1.19 15.40
CA ALA A 76 12.01 -0.31 15.00
C ALA A 76 12.31 0.82 16.01
N GLU A 77 11.48 0.98 17.03
CA GLU A 77 11.56 2.00 18.09
C GLU A 77 12.14 1.41 19.39
#